data_AF-A0A1M7RQ71-F1
#
_entry.id   AF-A0A1M7RQ71-F1
#
_cell.length_a   1.000
_cell.length_b   1.000
_cell.length_c   1.000
_cell.angle_alpha   90.00
_cell.angle_beta   90.00
_cell.angle_gamma   90.00
#
_symmetry.space_group_name_H-M   'P 1'
#
loop_
_entity.id
_entity.type
_entity.pdbx_description
1 polymer ?
#
loop_
_entity_poly.entity_id
_entity_poly.type
_entity_poly.pdbx_seq_one_letter_code
_entity_poly.pdbx_strand_id
1 'polypeptide(L)'
;MVDPYNKLRMEYNSIYSVIHSYTSGAITCYLDGLKEAIDAYKKEDILYYLEQINKWYADNMPAIQSNEYVYDSEQREHADNKKFLEDIYSELKGYDFSEITDRSSTGGIKHNDIKKIFLSHRSSDKKYADALEKLIVGLGVKNDQLIYTSHPLHKIPLGQKIYDYLRENINDQVFMIILWSNDYLESPACLSEMGAAWVTQTDYIGIYCPEFSFGNPKYHEVPIDTTKMGAVLNGDANCKASMIEFKNKVQAFFDLEDDEQKSMYLIDEFIRDIK
;
A
#
# COMPACT_ATOMS: atom_id res chain seq x y z
N MET A 1 -13.54 2.82 -19.64
CA MET A 1 -12.76 1.65 -20.06
C MET A 1 -11.44 1.77 -19.31
N VAL A 2 -11.05 0.78 -18.50
CA VAL A 2 -9.80 0.86 -17.72
C VAL A 2 -8.63 0.84 -18.69
N ASP A 3 -7.68 1.75 -18.51
CA ASP A 3 -6.47 1.85 -19.33
C ASP A 3 -5.65 0.54 -19.28
N PRO A 4 -5.23 -0.03 -20.43
CA PRO A 4 -4.45 -1.28 -20.48
C PRO A 4 -3.19 -1.27 -19.63
N TYR A 5 -2.48 -0.13 -19.55
CA TYR A 5 -1.28 -0.03 -18.71
C TYR A 5 -1.64 -0.13 -17.23
N ASN A 6 -2.67 0.62 -16.79
CA ASN A 6 -3.18 0.53 -15.43
C ASN A 6 -3.72 -0.86 -15.08
N LYS A 7 -4.42 -1.55 -16.00
CA LYS A 7 -4.83 -2.95 -15.79
C LYS A 7 -3.64 -3.85 -15.50
N LEU A 8 -2.59 -3.79 -16.34
CA LEU A 8 -1.38 -4.60 -16.15
C LEU A 8 -0.76 -4.35 -14.77
N ARG A 9 -0.58 -3.08 -14.40
CA ARG A 9 -0.01 -2.69 -13.11
C ARG A 9 -0.83 -3.22 -11.92
N MET A 10 -2.16 -3.16 -12.01
CA MET A 10 -3.05 -3.62 -10.93
C MET A 10 -3.00 -5.14 -10.73
N GLU A 11 -2.96 -5.91 -11.81
CA GLU A 11 -2.99 -7.37 -11.75
C GLU A 11 -1.60 -8.01 -11.55
N TYR A 12 -0.51 -7.25 -11.78
CA TYR A 12 0.87 -7.76 -11.76
C TYR A 12 1.20 -8.56 -10.49
N ASN A 13 0.85 -8.07 -9.30
CA ASN A 13 1.20 -8.75 -8.03
C ASN A 13 0.48 -10.10 -7.87
N SER A 14 -0.76 -10.21 -8.34
CA SER A 14 -1.49 -11.47 -8.34
C SER A 14 -0.81 -12.48 -9.28
N ILE A 15 -0.47 -12.04 -10.49
CA ILE A 15 0.22 -12.84 -11.50
C ILE A 15 1.58 -13.32 -10.97
N TYR A 16 2.35 -12.41 -10.36
CA TYR A 16 3.63 -12.72 -9.73
C TYR A 16 3.47 -13.82 -8.69
N SER A 17 2.51 -13.68 -7.78
CA SER A 17 2.28 -14.64 -6.70
C SER A 17 1.97 -16.05 -7.24
N VAL A 18 1.09 -16.15 -8.23
CA VAL A 18 0.68 -17.43 -8.84
C VAL A 18 1.86 -18.12 -9.54
N ILE A 19 2.67 -17.39 -10.29
CA ILE A 19 3.82 -17.98 -10.99
C ILE A 19 4.92 -18.36 -9.99
N HIS A 20 5.18 -17.50 -9.00
CA HIS A 20 6.23 -17.72 -8.00
C HIS A 20 5.91 -18.90 -7.07
N SER A 21 4.63 -19.15 -6.75
CA SER A 21 4.24 -20.33 -5.97
C SER A 21 4.42 -21.63 -6.75
N TYR A 22 4.32 -21.60 -8.09
CA TYR A 22 4.50 -22.77 -8.94
C TYR A 22 5.97 -23.09 -9.22
N THR A 23 6.81 -22.08 -9.49
CA THR A 23 8.21 -22.31 -9.86
C THR A 23 9.15 -21.19 -9.45
N SER A 24 10.42 -21.54 -9.25
CA SER A 24 11.55 -20.61 -9.13
C SER A 24 12.55 -20.91 -10.24
N GLY A 25 12.92 -19.91 -11.04
CA GLY A 25 13.75 -20.10 -12.23
C GLY A 25 13.79 -18.86 -13.11
N ALA A 26 14.20 -19.00 -14.38
CA ALA A 26 14.36 -17.86 -15.28
C ALA A 26 13.12 -16.96 -15.42
N ILE A 27 11.92 -17.51 -15.19
CA ILE A 27 10.67 -16.75 -15.18
C ILE A 27 10.61 -15.69 -14.08
N THR A 28 11.23 -15.92 -12.92
CA THR A 28 11.23 -14.92 -11.83
C THR A 28 12.01 -13.68 -12.25
N CYS A 29 13.15 -13.85 -12.96
CA CYS A 29 13.90 -12.72 -13.51
C CYS A 29 13.09 -11.91 -14.53
N TYR A 30 12.25 -12.55 -15.34
CA TYR A 30 11.38 -11.85 -16.28
C TYR A 30 10.23 -11.12 -15.58
N LEU A 31 9.72 -11.68 -14.49
CA LEU A 31 8.73 -11.00 -13.65
C LEU A 31 9.35 -9.77 -12.99
N ASP A 32 10.49 -9.92 -12.31
CA ASP A 32 11.21 -8.80 -11.67
C ASP A 32 11.49 -7.68 -12.68
N GLY A 33 11.99 -8.04 -13.87
CA GLY A 33 12.20 -7.09 -14.96
C GLY A 33 10.91 -6.42 -15.46
N LEU A 34 9.79 -7.16 -15.51
CA LEU A 34 8.49 -6.58 -15.85
C LEU A 34 8.05 -5.55 -14.80
N LYS A 35 8.24 -5.81 -13.50
CA LYS A 35 7.92 -4.84 -12.44
C LYS A 35 8.73 -3.56 -12.61
N GLU A 36 10.04 -3.70 -12.80
CA GLU A 36 10.93 -2.55 -13.03
C GLU A 36 10.52 -1.75 -14.27
N ALA A 37 10.16 -2.43 -15.36
CA ALA A 37 9.73 -1.80 -16.59
C ALA A 37 8.39 -1.06 -16.46
N ILE A 38 7.44 -1.64 -15.70
CA ILE A 38 6.19 -0.98 -15.32
C ILE A 38 6.51 0.26 -14.50
N ASP A 39 7.25 0.14 -13.40
CA ASP A 39 7.55 1.26 -12.52
C ASP A 39 8.32 2.40 -13.21
N ALA A 40 9.19 2.06 -14.18
CA ALA A 40 9.94 3.02 -14.97
C ALA A 40 9.20 3.53 -16.22
N TYR A 41 7.96 3.11 -16.46
CA TYR A 41 7.14 3.47 -17.62
C TYR A 41 7.81 3.19 -18.98
N LYS A 42 8.62 2.13 -19.06
CA LYS A 42 9.40 1.79 -20.27
C LYS A 42 8.62 0.84 -21.16
N LYS A 43 7.91 1.37 -22.15
CA LYS A 43 7.06 0.61 -23.09
C LYS A 43 7.79 -0.59 -23.70
N GLU A 44 8.96 -0.36 -24.27
CA GLU A 44 9.73 -1.38 -24.99
C GLU A 44 10.11 -2.54 -24.06
N ASP A 45 10.54 -2.21 -22.84
CA ASP A 45 10.92 -3.19 -21.82
C ASP A 45 9.68 -3.97 -21.32
N ILE A 46 8.56 -3.29 -21.08
CA ILE A 46 7.28 -3.93 -20.72
C ILE A 46 6.88 -4.96 -21.77
N LEU A 47 6.88 -4.56 -23.05
CA LEU A 47 6.52 -5.45 -24.15
C LEU A 47 7.49 -6.63 -24.26
N TYR A 48 8.79 -6.40 -24.07
CA TYR A 48 9.79 -7.45 -24.07
C TYR A 48 9.51 -8.50 -22.97
N TYR A 49 9.32 -8.07 -21.72
CA TYR A 49 9.11 -9.00 -20.62
C TYR A 49 7.76 -9.73 -20.72
N LEU A 50 6.69 -9.04 -21.15
CA LEU A 50 5.40 -9.68 -21.43
C LEU A 50 5.54 -10.78 -22.50
N GLU A 51 6.33 -10.54 -23.55
CA GLU A 51 6.61 -11.55 -24.57
C GLU A 51 7.34 -12.77 -23.99
N GLN A 52 8.35 -12.56 -23.13
CA GLN A 52 9.06 -13.67 -22.48
C GLN A 52 8.16 -14.48 -21.54
N ILE A 53 7.30 -13.81 -20.77
CA ILE A 53 6.36 -14.46 -19.84
C ILE A 53 5.29 -15.24 -20.62
N ASN A 54 4.72 -14.65 -21.68
CA ASN A 54 3.77 -15.34 -22.54
C ASN A 54 4.38 -16.57 -23.21
N LYS A 55 5.65 -16.49 -23.64
CA LYS A 55 6.39 -17.64 -24.18
C LYS A 55 6.58 -18.72 -23.12
N TRP A 56 6.97 -18.35 -21.90
CA TRP A 56 7.10 -19.31 -20.80
C TRP A 56 5.77 -20.01 -20.54
N TYR A 57 4.64 -19.28 -20.49
CA TYR A 57 3.33 -19.89 -20.36
C TYR A 57 3.02 -20.81 -21.55
N ALA A 58 3.28 -20.42 -22.79
CA ALA A 58 3.06 -21.27 -23.96
C ALA A 58 3.80 -22.62 -23.85
N ASP A 59 5.04 -22.59 -23.37
CA ASP A 59 5.89 -23.77 -23.23
C ASP A 59 5.51 -24.65 -22.02
N ASN A 60 5.02 -24.04 -20.92
CA ASN A 60 4.80 -24.73 -19.64
C ASN A 60 3.32 -25.06 -19.33
N MET A 61 2.35 -24.43 -20.01
CA MET A 61 0.92 -24.67 -19.77
C MET A 61 0.51 -26.15 -19.89
N PRO A 62 0.97 -26.93 -20.88
CA PRO A 62 0.62 -28.36 -20.95
C PRO A 62 1.05 -29.12 -19.69
N ALA A 63 2.24 -28.81 -19.16
CA ALA A 63 2.76 -29.43 -17.95
C ALA A 63 1.97 -29.01 -16.70
N ILE A 64 1.60 -27.73 -16.59
CA ILE A 64 0.77 -27.20 -15.50
C ILE A 64 -0.60 -27.88 -15.48
N GLN A 65 -1.25 -28.01 -16.64
CA GLN A 65 -2.59 -28.60 -16.78
C GLN A 65 -2.63 -30.12 -16.60
N SER A 66 -1.52 -30.80 -16.84
CA SER A 66 -1.40 -32.25 -16.62
C SER A 66 -0.84 -32.62 -15.24
N ASN A 67 -0.57 -31.63 -14.38
CA ASN A 67 0.09 -31.89 -13.10
C ASN A 67 -0.91 -32.33 -12.04
N GLU A 68 -0.85 -33.62 -11.67
CA GLU A 68 -1.71 -34.22 -10.63
C GLU A 68 -1.50 -33.62 -9.23
N TYR A 69 -0.42 -32.87 -9.01
CA TYR A 69 -0.11 -32.19 -7.76
C TYR A 69 -0.55 -30.72 -7.71
N VAL A 70 -1.09 -30.18 -8.82
CA VAL A 70 -1.61 -28.81 -8.89
C VAL A 70 -3.13 -28.88 -8.85
N TYR A 71 -3.76 -28.21 -7.89
CA TYR A 71 -5.21 -28.20 -7.74
C TYR A 71 -5.89 -27.57 -8.97
N ASP A 72 -7.09 -28.06 -9.34
CA ASP A 72 -7.88 -27.53 -10.46
C ASP A 72 -8.14 -26.01 -10.38
N SER A 73 -8.13 -25.42 -9.18
CA SER A 73 -8.22 -23.97 -8.98
C SER A 73 -6.95 -23.26 -9.45
N GLU A 74 -5.77 -23.75 -9.07
CA GLU A 74 -4.47 -23.16 -9.43
C GLU A 74 -4.22 -23.30 -10.95
N GLN A 75 -4.59 -24.43 -11.54
CA GLN A 75 -4.49 -24.61 -13.00
C GLN A 75 -5.35 -23.59 -13.77
N ARG A 76 -6.52 -23.23 -13.23
CA ARG A 76 -7.38 -22.18 -13.80
C ARG A 76 -6.78 -20.80 -13.64
N GLU A 77 -6.20 -20.49 -12.49
CA GLU A 77 -5.49 -19.21 -12.27
C GLU A 77 -4.33 -19.03 -13.28
N HIS A 78 -3.55 -20.08 -13.55
CA HIS A 78 -2.51 -20.02 -14.59
C HIS A 78 -3.09 -19.80 -16.00
N ALA A 79 -4.23 -20.42 -16.33
CA ALA A 79 -4.89 -20.22 -17.62
C ALA A 79 -5.46 -18.81 -17.78
N ASP A 80 -6.05 -18.26 -16.72
CA ASP A 80 -6.60 -16.91 -16.67
C ASP A 80 -5.48 -15.86 -16.78
N ASN A 81 -4.38 -16.05 -16.04
CA ASN A 81 -3.20 -15.18 -16.12
C ASN A 81 -2.58 -15.19 -17.52
N LYS A 82 -2.42 -16.37 -18.13
CA LYS A 82 -1.91 -16.47 -19.51
C LYS A 82 -2.79 -15.66 -20.47
N LYS A 83 -4.10 -15.86 -20.41
CA LYS A 83 -5.05 -15.17 -21.29
C LYS A 83 -4.99 -13.66 -21.08
N PHE A 84 -4.99 -13.22 -19.82
CA PHE A 84 -4.86 -11.81 -19.47
C PHE A 84 -3.58 -11.19 -20.05
N LEU A 85 -2.42 -11.85 -19.89
CA LEU A 85 -1.14 -11.35 -20.38
C LEU A 85 -1.07 -11.30 -21.92
N GLU A 86 -1.71 -12.24 -22.62
CA GLU A 86 -1.82 -12.23 -24.09
C GLU A 86 -2.72 -11.07 -24.59
N ASP A 87 -3.85 -10.84 -23.92
CA ASP A 87 -4.77 -9.75 -24.22
C ASP A 87 -4.10 -8.38 -23.96
N ILE A 88 -3.48 -8.23 -22.78
CA ILE A 88 -2.76 -7.00 -22.39
C ILE A 88 -1.59 -6.71 -23.32
N TYR A 89 -0.78 -7.71 -23.68
CA TYR A 89 0.31 -7.52 -24.63
C TYR A 89 -0.20 -7.01 -25.99
N SER A 90 -1.34 -7.54 -26.45
CA SER A 90 -1.98 -7.09 -27.69
C SER A 90 -2.52 -5.67 -27.58
N GLU A 91 -3.17 -5.32 -26.46
CA GLU A 91 -3.64 -3.96 -26.16
C GLU A 91 -2.47 -2.96 -26.10
N LEU A 92 -1.36 -3.32 -25.45
CA LEU A 92 -0.20 -2.45 -25.22
C LEU A 92 0.68 -2.21 -26.46
N LYS A 93 0.67 -3.10 -27.46
CA LYS A 93 1.41 -2.88 -28.72
C LYS A 93 1.01 -1.57 -29.39
N GLY A 94 -0.29 -1.35 -29.53
CA GLY A 94 -0.87 -0.16 -30.13
C GLY A 94 -1.05 1.01 -29.15
N TYR A 95 -0.74 0.81 -27.88
CA TYR A 95 -0.99 1.81 -26.84
C TYR A 95 0.02 2.96 -26.93
N ASP A 96 -0.50 4.18 -26.85
CA ASP A 96 0.31 5.38 -26.93
C ASP A 96 0.85 5.75 -25.54
N PHE A 97 2.12 5.43 -25.32
CA PHE A 97 2.81 5.81 -24.10
C PHE A 97 3.20 7.29 -24.10
N SER A 98 3.04 8.03 -25.21
CA SER A 98 3.32 9.47 -25.20
C SER A 98 2.38 10.22 -24.26
N GLU A 99 1.12 9.77 -24.12
CA GLU A 99 0.21 10.26 -23.09
C GLU A 99 0.65 9.92 -21.66
N ILE A 100 1.62 9.03 -21.46
CA ILE A 100 2.18 8.71 -20.14
C ILE A 100 3.52 9.44 -19.94
N THR A 101 4.32 9.60 -20.99
CA THR A 101 5.62 10.29 -20.97
C THR A 101 5.54 11.82 -21.07
N ASP A 102 4.54 12.39 -21.77
CA ASP A 102 4.26 13.85 -21.71
C ASP A 102 3.61 14.23 -20.38
N ARG A 103 2.92 13.28 -19.75
CA ARG A 103 2.33 13.43 -18.42
C ARG A 103 3.37 13.42 -17.28
N SER A 104 4.59 12.91 -17.52
CA SER A 104 5.71 12.99 -16.59
C SER A 104 6.59 14.24 -16.79
N SER A 105 6.47 14.95 -17.91
CA SER A 105 7.23 16.19 -18.18
C SER A 105 6.39 17.47 -18.11
N THR A 106 5.08 17.43 -18.40
CA THR A 106 4.16 18.57 -18.15
C THR A 106 2.72 18.09 -17.96
N GLY A 107 2.28 17.92 -16.71
CA GLY A 107 0.85 17.99 -16.34
C GLY A 107 0.01 16.71 -16.48
N GLY A 108 0.55 15.55 -16.10
CA GLY A 108 -0.20 14.31 -16.00
C GLY A 108 -1.17 14.18 -14.84
N ILE A 109 -2.20 13.34 -15.06
CA ILE A 109 -2.96 12.69 -13.99
C ILE A 109 -1.94 12.11 -13.02
N LYS A 110 -1.86 12.70 -11.82
CA LYS A 110 -0.87 12.38 -10.79
C LYS A 110 -0.99 10.91 -10.40
N HIS A 111 -0.13 10.04 -10.94
CA HIS A 111 0.41 9.00 -10.09
C HIS A 111 1.37 9.68 -9.14
N ASN A 112 1.02 9.58 -7.87
CA ASN A 112 1.64 10.36 -6.84
C ASN A 112 2.94 9.66 -6.47
N ASP A 113 4.06 10.01 -7.14
CA ASP A 113 5.43 9.75 -6.67
C ASP A 113 5.72 10.38 -5.29
N ILE A 114 4.74 11.13 -4.79
CA ILE A 114 4.75 11.76 -3.49
C ILE A 114 4.35 10.69 -2.47
N LYS A 115 5.34 10.28 -1.67
CA LYS A 115 5.15 9.48 -0.47
C LYS A 115 4.00 10.04 0.37
N LYS A 116 3.14 9.16 0.89
CA LYS A 116 1.97 9.56 1.69
C LYS A 116 1.88 8.75 2.97
N ILE A 117 1.34 9.35 4.02
CA ILE A 117 0.85 8.65 5.20
C ILE A 117 -0.66 8.54 5.11
N PHE A 118 -1.19 7.35 5.40
CA PHE A 118 -2.62 7.17 5.63
C PHE A 118 -2.87 6.86 7.11
N LEU A 119 -3.54 7.78 7.81
CA LEU A 119 -3.91 7.63 9.22
C LEU A 119 -5.34 7.09 9.33
N SER A 120 -5.45 5.76 9.40
CA SER A 120 -6.72 5.07 9.63
C SER A 120 -7.06 5.07 11.11
N HIS A 121 -8.24 5.55 11.45
CA HIS A 121 -8.71 5.66 12.84
C HIS A 121 -10.23 5.71 12.89
N ARG A 122 -10.80 5.46 14.08
CA ARG A 122 -12.23 5.70 14.33
C ARG A 122 -12.46 7.16 14.73
N SER A 123 -13.59 7.72 14.35
CA SER A 123 -13.96 9.10 14.72
C SER A 123 -14.05 9.35 16.24
N SER A 124 -14.31 8.33 17.06
CA SER A 124 -14.25 8.42 18.53
C SER A 124 -12.83 8.61 19.06
N ASP A 125 -11.81 8.21 18.30
CA ASP A 125 -10.39 8.32 18.66
C ASP A 125 -9.73 9.62 18.18
N LYS A 126 -10.54 10.61 17.79
CA LYS A 126 -10.08 11.88 17.21
C LYS A 126 -9.01 12.57 18.07
N LYS A 127 -9.09 12.49 19.40
CA LYS A 127 -8.07 13.05 20.32
C LYS A 127 -6.66 12.57 19.95
N TYR A 128 -6.50 11.26 19.81
CA TYR A 128 -5.21 10.63 19.52
C TYR A 128 -4.81 10.83 18.05
N ALA A 129 -5.78 10.77 17.14
CA ALA A 129 -5.52 10.99 15.72
C ALA A 129 -5.07 12.44 15.43
N ASP A 130 -5.69 13.45 16.05
CA ASP A 130 -5.27 14.85 15.96
C ASP A 130 -3.84 15.04 16.54
N ALA A 131 -3.51 14.39 17.65
CA ALA A 131 -2.16 14.47 18.22
C ALA A 131 -1.11 13.88 17.26
N LEU A 132 -1.41 12.74 16.64
CA LEU A 132 -0.54 12.12 15.63
C LEU A 132 -0.40 13.02 14.40
N GLU A 133 -1.49 13.59 13.90
CA GLU A 133 -1.49 14.51 12.77
C GLU A 133 -0.58 15.72 13.05
N LYS A 134 -0.75 16.39 14.19
CA LYS A 134 0.11 17.51 14.60
C LYS A 134 1.59 17.13 14.65
N LEU A 135 1.92 15.96 15.22
CA LEU A 135 3.29 15.47 15.27
C LEU A 135 3.87 15.26 13.87
N ILE A 136 3.14 14.53 13.01
CA ILE A 136 3.56 14.21 11.64
C ILE A 136 3.78 15.48 10.82
N VAL A 137 2.84 16.42 10.85
CA VAL A 137 2.95 17.71 10.15
C VAL A 137 4.07 18.56 10.76
N GLY A 138 4.22 18.56 12.08
CA GLY A 138 5.29 19.26 12.79
C GLY A 138 6.68 18.79 12.38
N LEU A 139 6.86 17.49 12.09
CA LEU A 139 8.11 16.92 11.59
C LEU A 139 8.45 17.39 10.16
N GLY A 140 7.48 17.94 9.41
CA GLY A 140 7.70 18.49 8.07
C GLY A 140 6.97 17.74 6.95
N VAL A 141 6.16 16.73 7.29
CA VAL A 141 5.26 16.09 6.30
C VAL A 141 4.20 17.11 5.86
N LYS A 142 4.06 17.30 4.55
CA LYS A 142 3.12 18.29 4.03
C LYS A 142 1.68 17.82 4.19
N ASN A 143 0.77 18.78 4.25
CA ASN A 143 -0.66 18.53 4.41
C ASN A 143 -1.29 17.67 3.30
N ASP A 144 -0.77 17.75 2.07
CA ASP A 144 -1.20 16.92 0.92
C ASP A 144 -0.57 15.52 0.91
N GLN A 145 0.38 15.26 1.83
CA GLN A 145 1.06 13.98 2.04
C GLN A 145 0.45 13.18 3.19
N LEU A 146 -0.44 13.77 4.00
CA LEU A 146 -1.14 13.09 5.08
C LEU A 146 -2.63 12.95 4.74
N ILE A 147 -3.08 11.71 4.52
CA ILE A 147 -4.49 11.38 4.36
C ILE A 147 -5.08 11.10 5.74
N TYR A 148 -6.01 11.96 6.16
CA TYR A 148 -6.66 11.93 7.47
C TYR A 148 -8.15 12.30 7.33
N THR A 149 -9.02 11.30 7.36
CA THR A 149 -10.44 11.42 6.96
C THR A 149 -11.32 12.21 7.94
N SER A 150 -10.83 12.50 9.15
CA SER A 150 -11.58 13.26 10.18
C SER A 150 -11.38 14.78 10.13
N HIS A 151 -10.39 15.30 9.38
CA HIS A 151 -10.18 16.74 9.23
C HIS A 151 -10.82 17.31 7.94
N PRO A 152 -11.46 18.49 7.96
CA PRO A 152 -12.14 19.07 6.79
C PRO A 152 -11.25 19.29 5.56
N LEU A 153 -9.95 19.52 5.76
CA LEU A 153 -8.97 19.82 4.69
C LEU A 153 -8.23 18.59 4.16
N HIS A 154 -8.37 17.42 4.77
CA HIS A 154 -7.58 16.21 4.47
C HIS A 154 -8.43 15.01 4.00
N LYS A 155 -9.59 15.31 3.41
CA LYS A 155 -10.55 14.29 2.98
C LYS A 155 -10.31 13.85 1.54
N ILE A 156 -10.65 12.59 1.31
CA ILE A 156 -10.95 12.04 -0.01
C ILE A 156 -11.87 13.01 -0.76
N PRO A 157 -11.60 13.31 -2.03
CA PRO A 157 -12.44 14.21 -2.82
C PRO A 157 -13.93 13.85 -2.72
N LEU A 158 -14.76 14.88 -2.52
CA LEU A 158 -16.21 14.74 -2.46
C LEU A 158 -16.73 13.98 -3.69
N GLY A 159 -17.42 12.85 -3.46
CA GLY A 159 -18.02 12.03 -4.51
C GLY A 159 -17.19 10.82 -4.98
N GLN A 160 -15.94 10.67 -4.52
CA GLN A 160 -15.18 9.43 -4.76
C GLN A 160 -15.50 8.36 -3.71
N LYS A 161 -15.61 7.10 -4.15
CA LYS A 161 -15.69 5.96 -3.22
C LYS A 161 -14.33 5.80 -2.56
N ILE A 162 -14.32 5.62 -1.23
CA ILE A 162 -13.09 5.46 -0.46
C ILE A 162 -12.21 4.33 -1.01
N TYR A 163 -12.79 3.21 -1.42
CA TYR A 163 -12.04 2.09 -2.00
C TYR A 163 -11.37 2.43 -3.33
N ASP A 164 -12.04 3.19 -4.18
CA ASP A 164 -11.49 3.56 -5.48
C ASP A 164 -10.37 4.60 -5.28
N TYR A 165 -10.57 5.57 -4.38
CA TYR A 165 -9.51 6.51 -4.01
C TYR A 165 -8.31 5.79 -3.40
N LEU A 166 -8.53 4.90 -2.44
CA LEU A 166 -7.47 4.13 -1.80
C LEU A 166 -6.78 3.22 -2.82
N ARG A 167 -7.50 2.54 -3.71
CA ARG A 167 -6.88 1.71 -4.77
C ARG A 167 -6.08 2.54 -5.79
N GLU A 168 -6.54 3.74 -6.11
CA GLU A 168 -5.85 4.66 -7.02
C GLU A 168 -4.65 5.37 -6.39
N ASN A 169 -4.62 5.51 -5.05
CA ASN A 169 -3.62 6.29 -4.32
C ASN A 169 -2.71 5.47 -3.40
N ILE A 170 -3.06 4.21 -3.08
CA ILE A 170 -2.24 3.29 -2.28
C ILE A 170 -1.46 2.39 -3.23
N ASN A 171 -0.17 2.70 -3.34
CA ASN A 171 0.87 1.91 -3.98
C ASN A 171 2.03 1.73 -2.98
N ASP A 172 3.16 1.24 -3.46
CA ASP A 172 4.41 1.02 -2.73
C ASP A 172 4.98 2.29 -2.02
N GLN A 173 4.35 3.46 -2.20
CA GLN A 173 4.77 4.75 -1.62
C GLN A 173 3.80 5.29 -0.56
N VAL A 174 2.90 4.46 -0.03
CA VAL A 174 2.08 4.81 1.13
C VAL A 174 2.63 4.12 2.38
N PHE A 175 2.59 4.84 3.51
CA PHE A 175 2.84 4.31 4.83
C PHE A 175 1.55 4.40 5.65
N MET A 176 0.99 3.25 6.05
CA MET A 176 -0.26 3.21 6.80
C MET A 176 0.00 3.25 8.31
N ILE A 177 -0.76 4.08 9.01
CA ILE A 177 -0.85 4.05 10.47
C ILE A 177 -2.26 3.57 10.82
N ILE A 178 -2.33 2.46 11.54
CA ILE A 178 -3.59 1.93 12.06
C ILE A 178 -3.68 2.34 13.52
N LEU A 179 -4.57 3.29 13.83
CA LEU A 179 -4.87 3.69 15.19
C LEU A 179 -5.96 2.78 15.76
N TRP A 180 -5.51 1.74 16.46
CA TRP A 180 -6.34 0.72 17.06
C TRP A 180 -7.10 1.20 18.29
N SER A 181 -8.40 0.94 18.30
CA SER A 181 -9.29 1.01 19.46
C SER A 181 -10.28 -0.15 19.38
N ASN A 182 -10.99 -0.41 20.48
CA ASN A 182 -12.06 -1.42 20.44
C ASN A 182 -13.16 -1.01 19.45
N ASP A 183 -13.46 0.29 19.35
CA ASP A 183 -14.45 0.83 18.40
C ASP A 183 -13.98 0.71 16.94
N TYR A 184 -12.66 0.75 16.69
CA TYR A 184 -12.09 0.51 15.36
C TYR A 184 -12.45 -0.89 14.85
N LEU A 185 -12.32 -1.91 15.71
CA LEU A 185 -12.64 -3.31 15.39
C LEU A 185 -14.13 -3.55 15.11
N GLU A 186 -15.01 -2.64 15.53
CA GLU A 186 -16.44 -2.70 15.28
C GLU A 186 -16.87 -1.89 14.05
N SER A 187 -15.94 -1.21 13.37
CA SER A 187 -16.24 -0.29 12.27
C SER A 187 -16.00 -0.96 10.91
N PRO A 188 -17.05 -1.32 10.14
CA PRO A 188 -16.87 -1.94 8.83
C PRO A 188 -16.05 -1.07 7.87
N ALA A 189 -16.18 0.26 7.96
CA ALA A 189 -15.39 1.19 7.17
C ALA A 189 -13.89 1.06 7.49
N CYS A 190 -13.51 1.11 8.76
CA CYS A 190 -12.11 1.02 9.21
C CYS A 190 -11.49 -0.35 8.87
N LEU A 191 -12.25 -1.43 9.05
CA LEU A 191 -11.81 -2.79 8.69
C LEU A 191 -11.59 -2.94 7.18
N SER A 192 -12.45 -2.31 6.38
CA SER A 192 -12.31 -2.36 4.94
C SER A 192 -11.16 -1.48 4.42
N GLU A 193 -10.89 -0.33 5.06
CA GLU A 193 -9.70 0.50 4.81
C GLU A 193 -8.41 -0.28 5.09
N MET A 194 -8.36 -0.99 6.22
CA MET A 194 -7.26 -1.90 6.58
C MET A 194 -7.13 -3.06 5.58
N GLY A 195 -8.24 -3.66 5.15
CA GLY A 195 -8.23 -4.72 4.14
C GLY A 195 -7.66 -4.23 2.81
N ALA A 196 -7.98 -3.01 2.39
CA ALA A 196 -7.42 -2.42 1.18
C ALA A 196 -5.90 -2.25 1.29
N ALA A 197 -5.39 -1.73 2.42
CA ALA A 197 -3.96 -1.56 2.65
C ALA A 197 -3.18 -2.89 2.69
N TRP A 198 -3.80 -3.97 3.19
CA TRP A 198 -3.22 -5.30 3.16
C TRP A 198 -3.09 -5.83 1.72
N VAL A 199 -4.14 -5.70 0.90
CA VAL A 199 -4.13 -6.13 -0.52
C VAL A 199 -3.07 -5.38 -1.32
N THR A 200 -2.86 -4.09 -1.02
CA THR A 200 -1.86 -3.24 -1.70
C THR A 200 -0.44 -3.36 -1.12
N GLN A 201 -0.20 -4.28 -0.18
CA GLN A 201 1.11 -4.55 0.46
C GLN A 201 1.82 -3.30 1.01
N THR A 202 1.05 -2.35 1.51
CA THR A 202 1.56 -1.09 2.04
C THR A 202 2.29 -1.32 3.36
N ASP A 203 3.45 -0.69 3.58
CA ASP A 203 4.10 -0.75 4.90
C ASP A 203 3.17 -0.10 5.93
N TYR A 204 3.04 -0.74 7.09
CA TYR A 204 2.08 -0.32 8.12
C TYR A 204 2.68 -0.39 9.52
N ILE A 205 2.12 0.41 10.42
CA ILE A 205 2.39 0.33 11.86
C ILE A 205 1.07 0.36 12.64
N GLY A 206 1.01 -0.47 13.68
CA GLY A 206 -0.05 -0.42 14.69
C GLY A 206 0.30 0.59 15.78
N ILE A 207 -0.62 1.51 16.04
CA ILE A 207 -0.60 2.41 17.21
C ILE A 207 -1.91 2.17 17.96
N TYR A 208 -1.86 2.00 19.27
CA TYR A 208 -2.99 1.57 20.09
C TYR A 208 -3.43 2.67 21.04
N CYS A 209 -4.74 2.93 21.09
CA CYS A 209 -5.34 3.76 22.13
C CYS A 209 -5.14 3.09 23.51
N PRO A 210 -5.08 3.85 24.61
CA PRO A 210 -4.79 3.30 25.95
C PRO A 210 -5.69 2.15 26.38
N GLU A 211 -6.98 2.23 26.04
CA GLU A 211 -8.01 1.26 26.43
C GLU A 211 -8.15 0.09 25.45
N PHE A 212 -7.21 -0.07 24.52
CA PHE A 212 -7.27 -1.14 23.52
C PHE A 212 -7.14 -2.52 24.18
N SER A 213 -8.10 -3.40 23.91
CA SER A 213 -8.10 -4.76 24.44
C SER A 213 -7.37 -5.71 23.48
N PHE A 214 -6.08 -5.95 23.72
CA PHE A 214 -5.29 -6.94 22.98
C PHE A 214 -5.89 -8.36 23.03
N GLY A 215 -6.68 -8.68 24.06
CA GLY A 215 -7.37 -9.97 24.16
C GLY A 215 -8.66 -10.06 23.34
N ASN A 216 -9.02 -9.04 22.57
CA ASN A 216 -10.21 -9.08 21.72
C ASN A 216 -10.00 -10.08 20.56
N PRO A 217 -10.81 -11.15 20.43
CA PRO A 217 -10.64 -12.13 19.36
C PRO A 217 -10.62 -11.52 17.96
N LYS A 218 -11.45 -10.48 17.73
CA LYS A 218 -11.52 -9.78 16.44
C LYS A 218 -10.19 -9.17 16.03
N TYR A 219 -9.36 -8.76 17.00
CA TYR A 219 -8.03 -8.24 16.72
C TYR A 219 -7.14 -9.30 16.06
N HIS A 220 -7.30 -10.58 16.39
CA HIS A 220 -6.48 -11.66 15.82
C HIS A 220 -7.08 -12.29 14.55
N GLU A 221 -8.27 -11.87 14.15
CA GLU A 221 -8.99 -12.36 12.95
C GLU A 221 -8.82 -11.44 11.74
N VAL A 222 -8.11 -10.32 11.89
CA VAL A 222 -7.82 -9.37 10.80
C VAL A 222 -6.72 -9.88 9.88
N PRO A 223 -6.68 -9.49 8.59
CA PRO A 223 -5.70 -10.00 7.62
C PRO A 223 -4.27 -9.46 7.82
N ILE A 224 -3.98 -8.73 8.89
CA ILE A 224 -2.67 -8.13 9.13
C ILE A 224 -1.95 -8.81 10.30
N ASP A 225 -0.61 -8.83 10.25
CA ASP A 225 0.21 -9.44 11.29
C ASP A 225 0.11 -8.65 12.60
N THR A 226 -0.68 -9.17 13.52
CA THR A 226 -0.91 -8.60 14.86
C THR A 226 0.18 -8.94 15.87
N THR A 227 1.20 -9.71 15.46
CA THR A 227 2.34 -10.08 16.31
C THR A 227 3.44 -9.02 16.30
N LYS A 228 3.38 -8.07 15.36
CA LYS A 228 4.28 -6.91 15.31
C LYS A 228 4.00 -5.98 16.49
N MET A 229 5.06 -5.66 17.24
CA MET A 229 4.98 -4.68 18.32
C MET A 229 4.64 -3.30 17.74
N GLY A 230 3.85 -2.53 18.49
CA GLY A 230 3.49 -1.15 18.15
C GLY A 230 3.36 -0.27 19.39
N ALA A 231 3.02 1.00 19.20
CA ALA A 231 3.03 2.00 20.27
C ALA A 231 1.68 2.05 21.00
N VAL A 232 1.66 2.00 22.33
CA VAL A 232 0.45 2.27 23.13
C VAL A 232 0.46 3.73 23.61
N LEU A 233 -0.59 4.49 23.32
CA LEU A 233 -0.66 5.94 23.56
C LEU A 233 -1.06 6.32 24.99
N ASN A 234 -0.49 5.65 25.99
CA ASN A 234 -0.80 5.87 27.41
C ASN A 234 0.03 7.02 28.05
N GLY A 235 0.95 7.64 27.30
CA GLY A 235 1.75 8.78 27.75
C GLY A 235 2.85 8.45 28.77
N ASP A 236 3.17 7.16 28.98
CA ASP A 236 4.26 6.71 29.84
C ASP A 236 5.63 6.79 29.13
N ALA A 237 6.69 6.30 29.80
CA ALA A 237 8.04 6.31 29.24
C ALA A 237 8.19 5.39 28.01
N ASN A 238 7.49 4.26 27.96
CA ASN A 238 7.50 3.34 26.83
C ASN A 238 6.77 3.97 25.64
N CYS A 239 5.62 4.60 25.87
CA CYS A 239 4.91 5.39 24.87
C CYS A 239 5.85 6.44 24.26
N LYS A 240 6.54 7.23 25.10
CA LYS A 240 7.49 8.24 24.63
C LYS A 240 8.61 7.63 23.78
N ALA A 241 9.19 6.51 24.21
CA ALA A 241 10.23 5.81 23.45
C ALA A 241 9.72 5.32 22.07
N SER A 242 8.54 4.67 22.04
CA SER A 242 7.93 4.23 20.78
C SER A 242 7.59 5.40 19.85
N MET A 243 7.22 6.56 20.37
CA MET A 243 6.96 7.74 19.54
C MET A 243 8.25 8.35 18.95
N ILE A 244 9.39 8.19 19.62
CA ILE A 244 10.69 8.55 19.05
C ILE A 244 11.04 7.62 17.89
N GLU A 245 10.81 6.31 18.04
CA GLU A 245 10.98 5.33 16.95
C GLU A 245 10.05 5.63 15.77
N PHE A 246 8.78 5.93 16.04
CA PHE A 246 7.81 6.35 15.04
C PHE A 246 8.29 7.61 14.29
N LYS A 247 8.75 8.62 15.02
CA LYS A 247 9.32 9.85 14.44
C LYS A 247 10.50 9.54 13.51
N ASN A 248 11.41 8.65 13.91
CA ASN A 248 12.54 8.24 13.06
C ASN A 248 12.06 7.52 11.79
N LYS A 249 11.04 6.66 11.92
CA LYS A 249 10.44 5.97 10.77
C LYS A 249 9.79 6.96 9.79
N VAL A 250 9.06 7.95 10.27
CA VAL A 250 8.45 9.00 9.43
C VAL A 250 9.53 9.82 8.71
N GLN A 251 10.56 10.29 9.42
CA GLN A 251 11.63 11.06 8.79
C GLN A 251 12.39 10.25 7.75
N ALA A 252 12.73 8.98 8.04
CA ALA A 252 13.37 8.10 7.08
C ALA A 252 12.46 7.83 5.88
N PHE A 253 11.16 7.64 6.10
CA PHE A 253 10.22 7.44 5.01
C PHE A 253 10.16 8.68 4.10
N PHE A 254 10.17 9.91 4.63
CA PHE A 254 10.07 11.14 3.82
C PHE A 254 11.40 11.82 3.46
N ASP A 255 12.54 11.23 3.83
CA ASP A 255 13.88 11.82 3.68
C ASP A 255 14.00 13.21 4.33
N LEU A 256 13.43 13.36 5.55
CA LEU A 256 13.40 14.63 6.28
C LEU A 256 14.66 14.80 7.16
N GLU A 257 15.20 16.01 7.20
CA GLU A 257 16.26 16.37 8.16
C GLU A 257 15.76 16.31 9.60
N ASP A 258 16.62 15.86 10.50
CA ASP A 258 16.32 15.82 11.93
C ASP A 258 16.91 17.01 12.68
N ASP A 259 16.03 17.93 13.08
CA ASP A 259 16.33 18.92 14.11
C ASP A 259 15.97 18.31 15.46
N GLU A 260 16.97 17.80 16.19
CA GLU A 260 16.77 17.13 17.48
C GLU A 260 15.99 17.99 18.48
N GLN A 261 16.25 19.31 18.55
CA GLN A 261 15.57 20.19 19.51
C GLN A 261 14.09 20.33 19.18
N LYS A 262 13.78 20.55 17.90
CA LYS A 262 12.40 20.62 17.42
C LYS A 262 11.68 19.29 17.58
N SER A 263 12.33 18.18 17.20
CA SER A 263 11.79 16.83 17.34
C SER A 263 11.45 16.49 18.80
N MET A 264 12.35 16.82 19.74
CA MET A 264 12.09 16.64 21.18
C MET A 264 10.90 17.48 21.67
N TYR A 265 10.82 18.75 21.26
CA TYR A 265 9.69 19.61 21.61
C TYR A 265 8.34 19.04 21.11
N LEU A 266 8.30 18.57 19.86
CA LEU A 266 7.10 17.99 19.25
C LEU A 266 6.66 16.70 19.95
N ILE A 267 7.61 15.83 20.33
CA ILE A 267 7.31 14.62 21.10
C ILE A 267 6.76 14.99 22.48
N ASP A 268 7.32 15.98 23.17
CA ASP A 268 6.81 16.43 24.46
C ASP A 268 5.41 17.06 24.35
N GLU A 269 5.11 17.80 23.28
CA GLU A 269 3.75 18.26 22.99
C GLU A 269 2.79 17.12 22.72
N PHE A 270 3.19 16.14 21.89
CA PHE A 270 2.39 14.95 21.63
C PHE A 270 2.00 14.24 22.93
N ILE A 271 2.96 14.02 23.84
CA ILE A 271 2.69 13.38 25.14
C ILE A 271 1.74 14.21 26.01
N ARG A 272 1.80 15.55 25.94
CA ARG A 272 0.84 16.42 26.64
C ARG A 272 -0.56 16.32 26.05
N ASP A 273 -0.68 16.25 24.73
CA ASP A 273 -1.97 16.21 24.03
C ASP A 273 -2.73 14.90 24.25
N ILE A 274 -2.04 13.77 24.48
CA ILE A 274 -2.68 12.46 24.67
C ILE A 274 -3.02 12.14 26.13
N LYS A 275 -2.39 12.83 27.10
CA LYS A 275 -2.71 12.72 28.54
C LYS A 275 -4.07 13.34 28.86
#